data_AF-A0AAW9DK99-F1
#
_entry.id   AF-A0AAW9DK99-F1
#
_cell.length_a   1.000
_cell.length_b   1.000
_cell.length_c   1.000
_cell.angle_alpha   90.00
_cell.angle_beta   90.00
_cell.angle_gamma   90.00
#
_symmetry.space_group_name_H-M   'P 1'
#
loop_
_entity.id
_entity.type
_entity.pdbx_description
1 polymer ?
#
loop_
_entity_poly.entity_id
_entity_poly.type
_entity_poly.pdbx_seq_one_letter_code
_entity_poly.pdbx_strand_id
1 'polypeptide(L)'
;MTNVNSKLQIHLPSLIPFGFIFSDNRYIYREVFMEGQFEAVVEVDEAGQLSSDVWDCEMEEVYTAHLVTAPAGAFVGQVREAYQSILARVE
;
A
#
# COMPACT_ATOMS: atom_id res chain seq x y z
N MET A 1 -19.52 16.52 -5.71
CA MET A 1 -18.35 15.74 -5.25
C MET A 1 -18.08 14.72 -6.33
N THR A 2 -17.03 14.95 -7.12
CA THR A 2 -16.82 14.27 -8.40
C THR A 2 -16.32 12.84 -8.14
N ASN A 3 -17.02 11.91 -8.77
CA ASN A 3 -16.82 10.46 -8.74
C ASN A 3 -15.49 10.10 -9.47
N VAL A 4 -14.60 9.39 -8.80
CA VAL A 4 -13.31 8.86 -9.30
C VAL A 4 -13.20 7.49 -8.61
N ASN A 5 -13.11 6.31 -9.22
CA ASN A 5 -12.68 5.87 -10.53
C ASN A 5 -13.43 4.57 -10.89
N SER A 6 -13.58 4.30 -12.18
CA SER A 6 -14.28 3.15 -12.73
C SER A 6 -13.48 1.84 -12.63
N LYS A 7 -14.09 0.81 -12.00
CA LYS A 7 -14.13 -0.60 -12.46
C LYS A 7 -12.81 -1.37 -12.72
N LEU A 8 -11.73 -1.19 -11.94
CA LEU A 8 -10.77 -2.31 -11.82
C LEU A 8 -11.26 -3.24 -10.70
N GLN A 9 -11.82 -4.38 -11.08
CA GLN A 9 -12.04 -5.46 -10.12
C GLN A 9 -10.71 -6.18 -9.94
N ILE A 10 -10.22 -6.24 -8.70
CA ILE A 10 -9.04 -7.03 -8.39
C ILE A 10 -9.33 -8.50 -8.72
N HIS A 11 -8.46 -9.08 -9.53
CA HIS A 11 -8.54 -10.49 -9.86
C HIS A 11 -7.87 -11.31 -8.73
N LEU A 12 -8.66 -11.70 -7.72
CA LEU A 12 -8.17 -12.41 -6.53
C LEU A 12 -7.24 -13.60 -6.83
N PRO A 13 -7.50 -14.45 -7.86
CA PRO A 13 -6.62 -15.59 -8.15
C PRO A 13 -5.19 -15.20 -8.57
N SER A 14 -4.94 -13.97 -9.05
CA SER A 14 -3.58 -13.52 -9.39
C SER A 14 -2.80 -12.97 -8.20
N LEU A 15 -3.43 -12.74 -7.05
CA LEU A 15 -2.76 -12.18 -5.86
C LEU A 15 -1.72 -13.14 -5.27
N ILE A 16 -2.05 -14.44 -5.13
CA ILE A 16 -1.09 -15.42 -4.60
C ILE A 16 0.14 -15.58 -5.51
N PRO A 17 0.01 -15.75 -6.83
CA PRO A 17 1.16 -15.76 -7.74
C PRO A 17 1.99 -14.47 -7.72
N PHE A 18 1.38 -13.32 -7.45
CA PHE A 18 2.09 -12.04 -7.32
C PHE A 18 2.98 -12.01 -6.07
N GLY A 19 2.54 -12.65 -4.99
CA GLY A 19 3.26 -12.67 -3.71
C GLY A 19 2.41 -12.30 -2.50
N PHE A 20 1.10 -12.11 -2.65
CA PHE A 20 0.20 -12.00 -1.50
C PHE A 20 0.12 -13.34 -0.77
N ILE A 21 -0.08 -13.27 0.54
CA ILE A 21 -0.46 -14.40 1.39
C ILE A 21 -1.93 -14.26 1.77
N PHE A 22 -2.65 -15.37 1.92
CA PHE A 22 -4.02 -15.33 2.42
C PHE A 22 -4.04 -15.66 3.92
N SER A 23 -4.49 -14.72 4.75
CA SER A 23 -4.65 -14.85 6.20
C SER A 23 -5.88 -14.09 6.67
N ASP A 24 -6.60 -14.62 7.66
CA ASP A 24 -7.74 -13.93 8.30
C ASP A 24 -8.77 -13.35 7.32
N ASN A 25 -9.12 -14.14 6.30
CA ASN A 25 -10.05 -13.76 5.22
C ASN A 25 -9.58 -12.55 4.38
N ARG A 26 -8.27 -12.31 4.31
CA ARG A 26 -7.67 -11.23 3.53
C ARG A 26 -6.45 -11.71 2.77
N TYR A 27 -6.22 -11.13 1.60
CA TYR A 27 -4.95 -11.22 0.90
C TYR A 27 -4.05 -10.10 1.40
N ILE A 28 -2.86 -10.41 1.87
CA ILE A 28 -1.91 -9.46 2.44
C ILE A 28 -0.61 -9.53 1.64
N TYR A 29 -0.14 -8.39 1.15
CA TYR A 29 1.18 -8.21 0.56
C TYR A 29 1.96 -7.22 1.39
N ARG A 30 3.25 -7.53 1.59
CA ARG A 30 4.17 -6.71 2.36
C ARG A 30 5.46 -6.54 1.59
N GLU A 31 5.93 -5.31 1.49
CA GLU A 31 7.19 -4.99 0.85
C GLU A 31 7.95 -3.92 1.63
N VAL A 32 9.16 -4.28 2.08
CA VAL A 32 10.07 -3.37 2.77
C VAL A 32 10.79 -2.49 1.76
N PHE A 33 10.89 -1.20 2.05
CA PHE A 33 11.54 -0.21 1.18
C PHE A 33 12.35 0.81 1.99
N MET A 34 13.08 1.70 1.29
CA MET A 34 13.95 2.71 1.91
C MET A 34 14.92 2.11 2.94
N GLU A 35 15.67 1.09 2.52
CA GLU A 35 16.71 0.44 3.34
C GLU A 35 16.19 -0.16 4.67
N GLY A 36 14.90 -0.56 4.72
CA GLY A 36 14.32 -1.18 5.91
C GLY A 36 13.53 -0.24 6.80
N GLN A 37 13.51 1.06 6.49
CA GLN A 37 12.83 2.07 7.32
C GLN A 37 11.30 1.94 7.26
N PHE A 38 10.77 1.51 6.12
CA PHE A 38 9.32 1.42 5.92
C PHE A 38 8.91 0.09 5.29
N GLU A 39 7.67 -0.30 5.55
CA GLU A 39 7.00 -1.43 4.91
C GLU A 39 5.68 -0.95 4.30
N ALA A 40 5.47 -1.24 3.02
CA ALA A 40 4.17 -1.08 2.39
C ALA A 40 3.31 -2.30 2.74
N VAL A 41 2.17 -2.08 3.39
CA VAL A 41 1.21 -3.14 3.72
C VAL A 41 -0.01 -2.96 2.83
N VAL A 42 -0.28 -3.92 1.97
CA VAL A 42 -1.41 -3.92 1.03
C VAL A 42 -2.33 -5.07 1.38
N GLU A 43 -3.61 -4.77 1.57
CA GLU A 43 -4.64 -5.74 1.89
C GLU A 43 -5.74 -5.71 0.85
N VAL A 44 -6.23 -6.89 0.47
CA VAL A 44 -7.41 -7.06 -0.37
C VAL A 44 -8.39 -7.99 0.32
N ASP A 45 -9.63 -7.54 0.50
CA ASP A 45 -10.69 -8.36 1.08
C ASP A 45 -11.33 -9.32 0.06
N GLU A 46 -12.21 -10.21 0.52
CA GLU A 46 -12.92 -11.17 -0.35
C GLU A 46 -13.86 -10.50 -1.37
N ALA A 47 -14.23 -9.23 -1.16
CA ALA A 47 -14.99 -8.44 -2.13
C ALA A 47 -14.10 -7.79 -3.19
N GLY A 48 -12.77 -7.94 -3.08
CA GLY A 48 -11.80 -7.32 -3.98
C GLY A 48 -11.54 -5.85 -3.67
N GLN A 49 -11.92 -5.37 -2.47
CA GLN A 49 -11.60 -4.01 -2.02
C GLN A 49 -10.16 -3.98 -1.53
N LEU A 50 -9.35 -3.12 -2.16
CA LEU A 50 -7.98 -2.85 -1.74
C LEU A 50 -7.95 -1.74 -0.67
N SER A 51 -7.12 -1.95 0.34
CA SER A 51 -6.66 -0.95 1.30
C SER A 51 -5.16 -1.09 1.48
N SER A 52 -4.46 0.00 1.77
CA SER A 52 -3.02 -0.07 1.95
C SER A 52 -2.51 1.04 2.86
N ASP A 53 -1.43 0.75 3.58
CA ASP A 53 -0.78 1.64 4.54
C ASP A 53 0.74 1.59 4.38
N VAL A 54 1.42 2.61 4.93
CA VAL A 54 2.87 2.60 5.14
C VAL A 54 3.11 2.38 6.62
N TRP A 55 3.89 1.36 6.96
CA TRP A 55 4.35 1.06 8.31
C TRP A 55 5.76 1.61 8.51
N ASP A 56 5.97 2.33 9.60
CA ASP A 56 7.29 2.76 10.06
C ASP A 56 7.91 1.64 10.90
N CYS A 57 9.00 1.05 10.41
CA CYS A 57 9.66 -0.07 11.07
C CYS A 57 10.44 0.34 12.33
N GLU A 58 10.85 1.61 12.43
CA GLU A 58 11.58 2.11 13.59
C GLU A 58 10.62 2.48 14.73
N MET A 59 9.51 3.14 14.37
CA MET A 59 8.50 3.57 15.34
C MET A 59 7.45 2.48 15.66
N GLU A 60 7.42 1.39 14.90
CA GLU A 60 6.45 0.31 15.01
C GLU A 60 4.99 0.82 14.95
N GLU A 61 4.72 1.74 14.02
CA GLU A 61 3.40 2.34 13.84
C GLU A 61 3.07 2.66 12.38
N VAL A 62 1.81 3.01 12.10
CA VAL A 62 1.40 3.47 10.76
C VAL A 62 1.96 4.87 10.52
N TYR A 63 2.78 5.00 9.47
CA TYR A 63 3.35 6.27 9.04
C TYR A 63 2.31 7.12 8.31
N THR A 64 1.73 8.12 8.98
CA THR A 64 0.65 8.96 8.41
C THR A 64 1.13 10.26 7.76
N ALA A 65 2.39 10.66 7.94
CA ALA A 65 2.88 11.94 7.43
C ALA A 65 2.84 12.04 5.89
N HIS A 66 2.88 10.90 5.18
CA HIS A 66 2.70 10.87 3.72
C HIS A 66 1.30 11.31 3.25
N LEU A 67 0.30 11.29 4.13
CA LEU A 67 -1.09 11.69 3.84
C LEU A 67 -1.31 13.21 3.88
N VAL A 68 -0.37 13.97 4.46
CA VAL A 68 -0.50 15.42 4.58
C VAL A 68 -0.25 16.08 3.21
N THR A 69 -1.22 16.86 2.73
CA THR A 69 -1.20 17.55 1.42
C THR A 69 -0.46 18.89 1.44
N ALA A 70 -0.03 19.36 2.61
CA ALA A 70 0.85 20.52 2.74
C ALA A 70 2.23 20.25 2.11
N PRO A 71 3.05 21.28 1.83
CA PRO A 71 4.41 21.10 1.32
C PRO A 71 5.20 20.24 2.30
N ALA A 72 5.35 18.97 1.94
CA ALA A 72 6.06 18.02 2.77
C ALA A 72 7.56 18.15 2.52
N GLY A 73 8.38 17.90 3.54
CA GLY A 73 9.83 17.88 3.36
C GLY A 73 10.26 16.86 2.30
N ALA A 74 11.42 17.05 1.68
CA ALA A 74 11.92 16.19 0.59
C ALA A 74 11.90 14.68 0.93
N PHE A 75 12.07 14.33 2.20
CA PHE A 75 11.97 12.95 2.69
C PHE A 75 10.55 12.37 2.56
N VAL A 76 9.52 13.10 2.99
CA VAL A 76 8.11 12.66 2.87
C VAL A 76 7.71 12.48 1.40
N GLY A 77 8.25 13.31 0.51
CA GLY A 77 8.08 13.15 -0.94
C GLY A 77 8.64 11.82 -1.45
N GLN A 78 9.87 11.47 -1.04
CA GLN A 78 10.50 10.19 -1.41
C GLN A 78 9.72 8.98 -0.87
N VAL A 79 9.24 9.04 0.38
CA VAL A 79 8.39 7.96 0.94
C VAL A 79 7.15 7.76 0.07
N ARG A 80 6.49 8.86 -0.33
CA ARG A 80 5.29 8.80 -1.18
C ARG A 80 5.58 8.22 -2.57
N GLU A 81 6.66 8.66 -3.22
CA GLU A 81 7.03 8.18 -4.55
C GLU A 81 7.40 6.69 -4.56
N ALA A 82 8.18 6.25 -3.56
CA ALA A 82 8.53 4.84 -3.40
C ALA A 82 7.28 3.99 -3.15
N TYR A 83 6.40 4.44 -2.25
CA TYR A 83 5.14 3.78 -1.96
C TYR A 83 4.20 3.69 -3.18
N GLN A 84 4.05 4.78 -3.94
CA GLN A 84 3.25 4.78 -5.17
C GLN A 84 3.80 3.82 -6.23
N SER A 85 5.12 3.68 -6.32
CA SER A 85 5.77 2.73 -7.25
C SER A 85 5.49 1.27 -6.86
N ILE A 86 5.32 0.99 -5.56
CA ILE A 86 4.87 -0.32 -5.07
C ILE A 86 3.41 -0.54 -5.46
N LEU A 87 2.52 0.41 -5.16
CA LEU A 87 1.09 0.29 -5.46
C LEU A 87 0.81 0.09 -6.96
N ALA A 88 1.54 0.78 -7.82
CA ALA A 88 1.40 0.63 -9.28
C ALA A 88 1.77 -0.77 -9.82
N ARG A 89 2.40 -1.64 -9.02
CA ARG A 89 2.65 -3.04 -9.39
C ARG A 89 1.52 -3.98 -8.94
N VAL A 90 0.78 -3.62 -7.90
CA VAL A 90 -0.28 -4.45 -7.30
C VAL A 90 -1.69 -4.11 -7.78
N GLU A 91 -1.92 -2.86 -8.20
CA GLU A 91 -3.18 -2.41 -8.84
C GLU A 91 -3.31 -2.92 -10.29
#